data_AF-A0A091RKG0-F1
#
_entry.id   AF-A0A091RKG0-F1
#
_cell.length_a   1.000
_cell.length_b   1.000
_cell.length_c   1.000
_cell.angle_alpha   90.00
_cell.angle_beta   90.00
_cell.angle_gamma   90.00
#
_symmetry.space_group_name_H-M   'P 1'
#
loop_
_entity.id
_entity.type
_entity.pdbx_description
1 polymer ?
#
loop_
_entity_poly.entity_id
_entity_poly.type
_entity_poly.pdbx_seq_one_letter_code
_entity_poly.pdbx_strand_id
1 'polypeptide(L)'
;WLASSSLFPLSCIHTSTSLQKSKKWEKKNWVVYPPQLPGEPRRPAEIYHCRREIKYSKDKMWYLAKLIQGMSIDQALAQLAFNDKKGAKVIREVLLEAQEMAVRNHNVEFKSNLHI
;
A
#
# COMPACT_ATOMS: atom_id res chain seq x y z
N TRP A 1 38.29 -41.65 30.83
CA TRP A 1 37.00 -40.96 31.00
C TRP A 1 37.03 -39.65 30.25
N LEU A 2 36.55 -39.62 29.00
CA LEU A 2 36.29 -38.38 28.27
C LEU A 2 34.79 -38.34 28.01
N ALA A 3 34.07 -37.50 28.76
CA ALA A 3 32.65 -37.29 28.59
C ALA A 3 32.44 -36.46 27.32
N SER A 4 31.74 -37.04 26.35
CA SER A 4 31.34 -36.37 25.12
C SER A 4 30.12 -35.50 25.40
N SER A 5 30.32 -34.18 25.41
CA SER A 5 29.26 -33.20 25.63
C SER A 5 28.41 -33.07 24.37
N SER A 6 27.20 -33.62 24.39
CA SER A 6 26.20 -33.43 23.35
C SER A 6 25.70 -31.98 23.31
N LEU A 7 26.17 -31.20 22.34
CA LEU A 7 25.63 -29.87 22.02
C LEU A 7 24.27 -30.06 21.32
N PHE A 8 23.19 -29.86 22.06
CA PHE A 8 21.86 -29.76 21.46
C PHE A 8 21.80 -28.51 20.56
N PRO A 9 21.28 -28.61 19.32
CA PRO A 9 21.09 -27.42 18.50
C PRO A 9 20.00 -26.56 19.13
N LEU A 10 20.36 -25.35 19.53
CA LEU A 10 19.42 -24.30 19.91
C LEU A 10 18.50 -24.04 18.71
N SER A 11 17.34 -24.68 18.69
CA SER A 11 16.29 -24.34 17.73
C SER A 11 15.88 -22.91 18.01
N CYS A 12 16.23 -22.01 17.10
CA CYS A 12 15.84 -20.60 17.13
C CYS A 12 14.32 -20.54 16.96
N ILE A 13 13.57 -20.63 18.06
CA ILE A 13 12.13 -20.40 18.07
C ILE A 13 11.94 -18.93 17.74
N HIS A 14 11.70 -18.63 16.45
CA HIS A 14 11.29 -17.31 16.01
C HIS A 14 9.90 -17.03 16.58
N THR A 15 9.85 -16.33 17.72
CA THR A 15 8.64 -15.66 18.18
C THR A 15 8.40 -14.47 17.24
N SER A 16 7.81 -14.72 16.07
CA SER A 16 7.33 -13.62 15.23
C SER A 16 6.23 -12.93 16.02
N THR A 17 6.54 -11.76 16.58
CA THR A 17 5.60 -10.87 17.24
C THR A 17 4.35 -10.80 16.37
N SER A 18 3.18 -11.20 16.89
CA SER A 18 1.94 -11.10 16.11
C SER A 18 1.82 -9.64 15.72
N LEU A 19 1.95 -9.35 14.43
CA LEU A 19 1.83 -8.00 13.92
C LEU A 19 0.41 -7.57 14.25
N GLN A 20 0.20 -6.86 15.37
CA GLN A 20 -1.11 -6.35 15.72
C GLN A 20 -1.60 -5.63 14.48
N LYS A 21 -2.64 -6.18 13.84
CA LYS A 21 -3.20 -5.72 12.56
C LYS A 21 -3.86 -4.36 12.80
N SER A 22 -3.08 -3.34 13.12
CA SER A 22 -3.57 -2.00 13.30
C SER A 22 -3.97 -1.50 11.91
N LYS A 23 -5.29 -1.56 11.65
CA LYS A 23 -5.92 -1.09 10.40
C LYS A 23 -6.00 0.43 10.37
N LYS A 24 -4.88 1.09 10.67
CA LYS A 24 -4.81 2.55 10.77
C LYS A 24 -4.96 3.20 9.40
N TRP A 25 -4.44 2.57 8.34
CA TRP A 25 -4.49 3.10 6.97
C TRP A 25 -5.93 3.14 6.45
N GLU A 26 -6.67 2.05 6.60
CA GLU A 26 -8.06 1.92 6.15
C GLU A 26 -9.00 2.84 6.94
N LYS A 27 -8.72 3.04 8.24
CA LYS A 27 -9.48 3.97 9.09
C LYS A 27 -9.37 5.44 8.64
N LYS A 28 -8.35 5.83 7.88
CA LYS A 28 -8.21 7.20 7.39
C LYS A 28 -9.33 7.60 6.43
N ASN A 29 -9.89 6.64 5.68
CA ASN A 29 -11.04 6.91 4.79
C ASN A 29 -12.33 7.23 5.53
N TRP A 30 -12.42 6.97 6.85
CA TRP A 30 -13.60 7.26 7.66
C TRP A 30 -13.58 8.65 8.30
N VAL A 31 -12.53 9.44 8.05
CA VAL A 31 -12.45 10.81 8.54
C VAL A 31 -13.45 11.67 7.77
N VAL A 32 -14.43 12.21 8.50
CA VAL A 32 -15.43 13.14 7.97
C VAL A 32 -15.00 14.56 8.35
N TYR A 33 -14.76 15.39 7.33
CA TYR A 33 -14.43 16.79 7.52
C TYR A 33 -15.68 17.66 7.65
N PRO A 34 -15.61 18.81 8.34
CA PRO A 34 -16.70 19.76 8.37
C PRO A 34 -16.99 20.33 6.96
N PRO A 35 -18.23 20.79 6.73
CA PRO A 35 -18.62 21.50 5.51
C PRO A 35 -17.74 22.72 5.25
N GLN A 36 -17.45 22.99 3.97
CA GLN A 36 -16.70 24.18 3.55
C GLN A 36 -17.61 25.40 3.50
N LEU A 37 -17.05 26.57 3.82
CA LEU A 37 -17.77 27.84 3.71
C LEU A 37 -17.79 28.33 2.25
N PRO A 38 -18.79 29.14 1.86
CA PRO A 38 -18.79 29.80 0.56
C PRO A 38 -17.55 30.69 0.39
N GLY A 39 -16.75 30.44 -0.64
CA GLY A 39 -15.52 31.19 -0.94
C GLY A 39 -14.22 30.50 -0.51
N GLU A 40 -14.29 29.39 0.23
CA GLU A 40 -13.12 28.57 0.51
C GLU A 40 -12.65 27.81 -0.76
N PRO A 41 -11.33 27.57 -0.91
CA PRO A 41 -10.83 26.77 -2.02
C PRO A 41 -11.32 25.32 -1.91
N ARG A 42 -11.54 24.68 -3.07
CA ARG A 42 -11.96 23.29 -3.13
C ARG A 42 -10.90 22.38 -2.50
N ARG A 43 -11.24 21.75 -1.37
CA ARG A 43 -10.40 20.71 -0.75
C ARG A 43 -10.24 19.50 -1.69
N PRO A 44 -9.01 19.01 -1.94
CA PRO A 44 -8.79 17.79 -2.70
C PRO A 44 -9.30 16.56 -1.93
N ALA A 45 -9.68 15.52 -2.67
CA ALA A 45 -10.06 14.23 -2.08
C ALA A 45 -8.80 13.39 -1.82
N GLU A 46 -8.64 12.91 -0.59
CA GLU A 46 -7.58 11.97 -0.22
C GLU A 46 -8.16 10.57 -0.15
N ILE A 47 -7.51 9.60 -0.81
CA ILE A 47 -7.95 8.21 -0.85
C ILE A 47 -6.84 7.32 -0.33
N TYR A 48 -7.14 6.52 0.69
CA TYR A 48 -6.20 5.59 1.31
C TYR A 48 -6.59 4.15 1.00
N HIS A 49 -5.76 3.42 0.26
CA HIS A 49 -5.98 1.98 -0.01
C HIS A 49 -4.70 1.18 0.24
N CYS A 50 -4.84 -0.07 0.69
CA CYS A 50 -3.70 -0.97 0.85
C CYS A 50 -4.12 -2.43 0.73
N ARG A 51 -3.16 -3.29 0.34
CA ARG A 51 -3.31 -4.74 0.34
C ARG A 51 -2.33 -5.36 1.35
N ARG A 52 -2.80 -6.34 2.12
CA ARG A 52 -2.04 -7.01 3.18
C ARG A 52 -1.55 -8.38 2.73
N GLU A 53 -0.61 -8.93 3.48
CA GLU A 53 -0.18 -10.35 3.35
C GLU A 53 0.38 -10.68 1.94
N ILE A 54 1.09 -9.72 1.34
CA ILE A 54 1.71 -9.90 0.03
C ILE A 54 3.00 -10.72 0.18
N LYS A 55 3.06 -11.90 -0.44
CA LYS A 55 4.28 -12.71 -0.51
C LYS A 55 5.30 -12.09 -1.49
N TYR A 56 6.04 -11.10 -1.00
CA TYR A 56 7.12 -10.40 -1.70
C TYR A 56 8.09 -9.72 -0.72
N SER A 57 9.28 -9.32 -1.18
CA SER A 57 10.25 -8.58 -0.35
C SER A 57 9.82 -7.13 -0.19
N LYS A 58 9.91 -6.59 1.04
CA LYS A 58 9.61 -5.19 1.36
C LYS A 58 10.53 -4.22 0.61
N ASP A 59 11.81 -4.55 0.45
CA ASP A 59 12.80 -3.65 -0.15
C ASP A 59 12.55 -3.53 -1.66
N LYS A 60 12.29 -4.66 -2.33
CA LYS A 60 11.89 -4.67 -3.74
C LYS A 60 10.58 -3.94 -3.97
N MET A 61 9.64 -4.02 -3.03
CA MET A 61 8.39 -3.25 -3.10
C MET A 61 8.66 -1.75 -2.95
N TRP A 62 9.55 -1.35 -2.04
CA TRP A 62 9.91 0.05 -1.83
C TRP A 62 10.50 0.69 -3.09
N TYR A 63 11.37 -0.02 -3.84
CA TYR A 63 11.89 0.49 -5.12
C TYR A 63 10.78 0.76 -6.15
N LEU A 64 9.78 -0.13 -6.22
CA LEU A 64 8.63 0.06 -7.10
C LEU A 64 7.75 1.23 -6.65
N ALA A 65 7.51 1.35 -5.34
CA ALA A 65 6.76 2.47 -4.78
C ALA A 65 7.48 3.81 -5.01
N LYS A 66 8.81 3.82 -4.89
CA LYS A 66 9.63 5.02 -5.13
C LYS A 66 9.63 5.42 -6.60
N LEU A 67 9.59 4.44 -7.52
CA LEU A 67 9.52 4.68 -8.96
C LEU A 67 8.27 5.45 -9.36
N ILE A 68 7.11 5.11 -8.79
CA ILE A 68 5.81 5.69 -9.16
C ILE A 68 5.41 6.90 -8.31
N GLN A 69 6.20 7.24 -7.29
CA GLN A 69 5.92 8.36 -6.39
C GLN A 69 5.91 9.68 -7.17
N GLY A 70 4.83 10.45 -7.05
CA GLY A 70 4.69 11.75 -7.74
C GLY A 70 4.32 11.66 -9.22
N MET A 71 4.06 10.46 -9.75
CA MET A 71 3.47 10.30 -11.08
C MET A 71 1.95 10.49 -11.03
N SER A 72 1.36 10.86 -12.17
CA SER A 72 -0.09 10.70 -12.35
C SER A 72 -0.47 9.22 -12.36
N ILE A 73 -1.73 8.93 -12.03
CA ILE A 73 -2.23 7.55 -11.99
C ILE A 73 -2.05 6.82 -13.32
N ASP A 74 -2.31 7.50 -14.44
CA ASP A 74 -2.21 6.92 -15.79
C ASP A 74 -0.77 6.61 -16.16
N GLN A 75 0.16 7.52 -15.82
CA GLN A 75 1.59 7.31 -16.04
C GLN A 75 2.10 6.14 -15.18
N ALA A 76 1.71 6.07 -13.91
CA ALA A 76 2.10 4.97 -13.04
C ALA A 76 1.57 3.61 -13.53
N LEU A 77 0.32 3.55 -13.99
CA LEU A 77 -0.26 2.33 -14.57
C LEU A 77 0.46 1.90 -15.84
N ALA A 78 0.83 2.84 -16.71
CA ALA A 78 1.62 2.55 -17.91
C ALA A 78 3.01 2.00 -17.54
N GLN A 79 3.72 2.63 -16.60
CA GLN A 79 5.03 2.17 -16.14
C GLN A 79 4.98 0.76 -15.51
N LEU A 80 3.94 0.48 -14.70
CA LEU A 80 3.76 -0.81 -14.04
C LEU A 80 3.29 -1.91 -15.00
N ALA A 81 2.61 -1.57 -16.10
CA ALA A 81 2.14 -2.54 -17.09
C ALA A 81 3.28 -3.25 -17.82
N PHE A 82 4.41 -2.57 -18.03
CA PHE A 82 5.60 -3.08 -18.73
C PHE A 82 6.75 -3.48 -17.79
N ASN A 83 6.49 -3.54 -16.48
CA ASN A 83 7.51 -3.93 -15.51
C ASN A 83 7.39 -5.42 -15.17
N ASP A 84 8.44 -6.19 -15.47
CA ASP A 84 8.46 -7.65 -15.30
C ASP A 84 8.48 -8.13 -13.84
N LYS A 85 8.58 -7.21 -12.87
CA LYS A 85 8.61 -7.58 -11.45
C LYS A 85 7.23 -8.03 -10.99
N LYS A 86 7.18 -9.16 -10.27
CA LYS A 86 5.95 -9.66 -9.61
C LYS A 86 5.22 -8.58 -8.79
N GLY A 87 5.96 -7.72 -8.09
CA GLY A 87 5.40 -6.63 -7.29
C GLY A 87 4.65 -5.59 -8.12
N ALA A 88 5.04 -5.37 -9.39
CA ALA A 88 4.42 -4.38 -10.25
C ALA A 88 2.97 -4.76 -10.59
N LYS A 89 2.70 -6.04 -10.84
CA LYS A 89 1.35 -6.58 -11.05
C LYS A 89 0.45 -6.32 -9.84
N VAL A 90 0.96 -6.58 -8.64
CA VAL A 90 0.23 -6.36 -7.38
C VAL A 90 -0.08 -4.87 -7.18
N ILE A 91 0.90 -3.98 -7.37
CA ILE A 91 0.67 -2.54 -7.23
C ILE A 91 -0.35 -2.05 -8.26
N ARG A 92 -0.25 -2.51 -9.52
CA ARG A 92 -1.19 -2.15 -10.57
C ARG A 92 -2.63 -2.50 -10.21
N GLU A 93 -2.87 -3.72 -9.71
CA GLU A 93 -4.20 -4.12 -9.23
C GLU A 93 -4.69 -3.24 -8.10
N VAL A 94 -3.84 -2.95 -7.11
CA VAL A 94 -4.18 -2.09 -5.96
C VAL A 94 -4.50 -0.66 -6.42
N LEU A 95 -3.78 -0.11 -7.38
CA LEU A 95 -4.07 1.23 -7.92
C LEU A 95 -5.41 1.27 -8.65
N LEU A 96 -5.75 0.23 -9.42
CA LEU A 96 -7.06 0.14 -10.09
C LEU A 96 -8.21 0.01 -9.09
N GLU A 97 -8.06 -0.80 -8.05
CA GLU A 97 -9.03 -0.90 -6.96
C GLU A 97 -9.22 0.44 -6.24
N ALA A 98 -8.13 1.16 -5.96
CA ALA A 98 -8.17 2.48 -5.33
C ALA A 98 -8.89 3.50 -6.22
N GLN A 99 -8.62 3.48 -7.53
CA GLN A 99 -9.30 4.36 -8.49
C GLN A 99 -10.80 4.07 -8.56
N GLU A 100 -11.19 2.80 -8.56
CA GLU A 100 -12.60 2.41 -8.55
C GLU A 100 -13.30 2.81 -7.24
N MET A 101 -12.61 2.67 -6.10
CA MET A 101 -13.08 3.12 -4.79
C MET A 101 -13.23 4.65 -4.73
N ALA A 102 -12.30 5.40 -5.32
CA ALA A 102 -12.33 6.86 -5.37
C ALA A 102 -13.60 7.37 -6.07
N VAL A 103 -13.94 6.77 -7.22
CA VAL A 103 -15.12 7.16 -7.99
C VAL A 103 -16.41 6.76 -7.29
N ARG A 104 -16.49 5.52 -6.80
CA ARG A 104 -17.74 4.98 -6.22
C ARG A 104 -18.05 5.55 -4.84
N ASN A 105 -17.05 5.69 -3.97
CA ASN A 105 -17.26 5.97 -2.54
C ASN A 105 -16.82 7.36 -2.11
N HIS A 106 -15.82 7.96 -2.77
CA HIS A 106 -15.24 9.25 -2.37
C HIS A 106 -15.65 10.41 -3.28
N ASN A 107 -16.62 10.18 -4.17
CA ASN A 107 -17.24 11.19 -5.04
C ASN A 107 -16.21 11.94 -5.92
N VAL A 108 -15.24 11.20 -6.47
CA VAL A 108 -14.28 11.69 -7.46
C VAL A 108 -14.85 11.45 -8.86
N GLU A 109 -15.01 12.52 -9.64
CA GLU A 109 -15.58 12.44 -11.00
C GLU A 109 -14.56 11.92 -12.02
N PHE A 110 -13.35 12.49 -12.03
CA PHE A 110 -12.34 12.19 -13.04
C PHE A 110 -11.31 11.18 -12.54
N LYS A 111 -11.33 9.99 -13.15
CA LYS A 111 -10.36 8.91 -12.85
C LYS A 111 -8.91 9.28 -13.11
N SER A 112 -8.65 10.10 -14.14
CA SER A 112 -7.32 10.51 -14.57
C SER A 112 -6.73 11.67 -13.76
N ASN A 113 -7.58 12.45 -13.05
CA ASN A 113 -7.13 13.56 -12.20
C ASN A 113 -6.74 13.07 -10.79
N LEU A 114 -5.92 12.02 -10.74
CA LEU A 114 -5.38 11.42 -9.52
C LEU A 114 -3.86 11.27 -9.65
N HIS A 115 -3.17 11.43 -8.54
CA HIS A 115 -1.72 11.25 -8.42
C HIS A 115 -1.38 10.43 -7.18
N ILE A 116 -0.18 9.85 -7.17
CA ILE A 116 0.33 8.96 -6.10
C ILE A 116 1.15 9.73 -5.08
#